data_AF-A0A7S0XZQ4-F1
#
_entry.id   AF-A0A7S0XZQ4-F1
#
_cell.length_a   1.000
_cell.length_b   1.000
_cell.length_c   1.000
_cell.angle_alpha   90.00
_cell.angle_beta   90.00
_cell.angle_gamma   90.00
#
_symmetry.space_group_name_H-M   'P 1'
#
loop_
_entity.id
_entity.type
_entity.pdbx_description
1 polymer ?
#
loop_
_entity_poly.entity_id
_entity_poly.type
_entity_poly.pdbx_seq_one_letter_code
_entity_poly.pdbx_strand_id
1 'polypeptide(L)'
;SSGDERAIFSVAERLEDSDHKVRKSVSAVLSKLSTEHDRRLVQQVVLRLSSIHAVVRKVAVLTLVTVAPKGTQEVVAGIEGCLKDQDSQVRIAAMKVLPSQVSQ
;
A
#
# COMPACT_ATOMS: atom_id res chain seq x y z
N SER A 1 -2.41 -13.01 -15.14
CA SER A 1 -1.53 -13.44 -16.24
C SER A 1 -0.15 -12.82 -16.07
N SER A 2 0.92 -13.28 -16.74
CA SER A 2 2.25 -12.63 -16.65
C SER A 2 2.24 -11.14 -17.08
N GLY A 3 1.23 -10.72 -17.85
CA GLY A 3 0.96 -9.32 -18.19
C GLY A 3 0.46 -8.48 -17.01
N ASP A 4 -0.42 -9.03 -16.18
CA ASP A 4 -0.92 -8.35 -14.96
C ASP A 4 0.19 -8.19 -13.92
N GLU A 5 1.07 -9.20 -13.81
CA GLU A 5 2.22 -9.19 -12.88
C GLU A 5 3.20 -8.05 -13.19
N ARG A 6 3.58 -7.89 -14.46
CA ARG A 6 4.45 -6.78 -14.88
C ARG A 6 3.76 -5.43 -14.72
N ALA A 7 2.47 -5.36 -15.01
CA ALA A 7 1.70 -4.14 -14.84
C ALA A 7 1.66 -3.71 -13.36
N ILE A 8 1.39 -4.62 -12.44
CA ILE A 8 1.41 -4.35 -11.00
C ILE A 8 2.78 -3.89 -10.54
N PHE A 9 3.85 -4.59 -10.94
CA PHE A 9 5.22 -4.23 -10.54
C PHE A 9 5.62 -2.86 -11.06
N SER A 10 5.43 -2.60 -12.36
CA SER A 10 5.73 -1.30 -12.96
C SER A 10 4.88 -0.17 -12.37
N VAL A 11 3.62 -0.43 -12.04
CA VAL A 11 2.76 0.56 -11.37
C VAL A 11 3.24 0.80 -9.93
N ALA A 12 3.58 -0.23 -9.17
CA ALA A 12 4.12 -0.10 -7.81
C ALA A 12 5.45 0.67 -7.77
N GLU A 13 6.34 0.48 -8.74
CA GLU A 13 7.57 1.29 -8.88
C GLU A 13 7.27 2.78 -9.07
N ARG A 14 6.23 3.09 -9.86
CA ARG A 14 5.83 4.47 -10.11
C ARG A 14 5.17 5.15 -8.90
N LEU A 15 4.97 4.45 -7.79
CA LEU A 15 4.70 5.12 -6.51
C LEU A 15 5.87 6.01 -6.11
N GLU A 16 7.12 5.63 -6.43
CA GLU A 16 8.32 6.41 -6.11
C GLU A 16 8.74 7.39 -7.21
N ASP A 17 7.90 7.59 -8.23
CA ASP A 17 8.19 8.55 -9.29
C ASP A 17 8.34 9.97 -8.73
N SER A 18 9.28 10.74 -9.26
CA SER A 18 9.56 12.10 -8.82
C SER A 18 8.39 13.06 -9.10
N ASP A 19 7.57 12.79 -10.12
CA ASP A 19 6.38 13.56 -10.44
C ASP A 19 5.18 13.17 -9.54
N HIS A 20 4.71 14.13 -8.75
CA HIS A 20 3.53 13.98 -7.90
C HIS A 20 2.25 13.57 -8.66
N LYS A 21 2.08 13.99 -9.92
CA LYS A 21 0.93 13.60 -10.74
C LYS A 21 0.98 12.13 -11.09
N VAL A 22 2.17 11.62 -11.42
CA VAL A 22 2.38 10.19 -11.66
C VAL A 22 2.04 9.40 -10.40
N ARG A 23 2.58 9.79 -9.25
CA ARG A 23 2.30 9.11 -7.98
C ARG A 23 0.80 9.01 -7.68
N LYS A 24 0.05 10.11 -7.91
CA LYS A 24 -1.39 10.17 -7.69
C LYS A 24 -2.17 9.26 -8.65
N SER A 25 -1.81 9.26 -9.93
CA SER A 25 -2.44 8.39 -10.94
C SER A 25 -2.20 6.92 -10.65
N VAL A 26 -0.99 6.57 -10.20
CA VAL A 26 -0.60 5.21 -9.81
C VAL A 26 -1.46 4.68 -8.67
N SER A 27 -1.74 5.50 -7.65
CA SER A 27 -2.60 5.10 -6.53
C SER A 27 -4.00 4.68 -7.00
N ALA A 28 -4.58 5.44 -7.93
CA ALA A 28 -5.91 5.14 -8.47
C ALA A 28 -5.93 3.88 -9.35
N VAL A 29 -4.80 3.56 -10.00
CA VAL A 29 -4.65 2.37 -10.84
C VAL A 29 -4.46 1.12 -9.99
N LEU A 30 -3.63 1.17 -8.92
CA LEU A 30 -3.44 0.01 -8.02
C LEU A 30 -4.75 -0.47 -7.41
N SER A 31 -5.59 0.45 -6.93
CA SER A 31 -6.91 0.10 -6.40
C SER A 31 -7.84 -0.57 -7.43
N LYS A 32 -7.64 -0.35 -8.73
CA LYS A 32 -8.44 -0.95 -9.80
C LYS A 32 -7.85 -2.26 -10.34
N LEU A 33 -6.53 -2.42 -10.31
CA LEU A 33 -5.83 -3.62 -10.78
C LEU A 33 -5.79 -4.75 -9.75
N SER A 34 -6.26 -4.47 -8.54
CA SER A 34 -6.24 -5.44 -7.45
C SER A 34 -7.24 -6.57 -7.71
N THR A 35 -6.74 -7.70 -8.21
CA THR A 35 -7.39 -8.99 -7.97
C THR A 35 -7.20 -9.33 -6.50
N GLU A 36 -8.29 -9.59 -5.78
CA GLU A 36 -8.26 -9.86 -4.35
C GLU A 36 -7.18 -10.90 -3.99
N HIS A 37 -6.41 -10.60 -2.94
CA HIS A 37 -5.48 -11.53 -2.30
C HIS A 37 -4.28 -12.01 -3.14
N ASP A 38 -3.83 -11.25 -4.15
CA ASP A 38 -2.53 -11.52 -4.76
C ASP A 38 -1.40 -11.27 -3.75
N ARG A 39 -0.87 -12.36 -3.20
CA ARG A 39 0.21 -12.34 -2.21
C ARG A 39 1.46 -11.60 -2.69
N ARG A 40 1.76 -11.62 -3.99
CA ARG A 40 2.93 -10.93 -4.56
C ARG A 40 2.70 -9.42 -4.58
N LEU A 41 1.51 -8.97 -4.97
CA LEU A 41 1.11 -7.57 -4.88
C LEU A 41 1.20 -7.09 -3.43
N VAL A 42 0.65 -7.85 -2.47
CA VAL A 42 0.70 -7.52 -1.04
C VAL A 42 2.15 -7.29 -0.59
N GLN A 43 3.07 -8.21 -0.90
CA GLN A 43 4.48 -8.07 -0.52
C GLN A 43 5.13 -6.82 -1.13
N GLN A 44 4.87 -6.53 -2.40
CA GLN A 44 5.41 -5.32 -3.04
C GLN A 44 4.88 -4.05 -2.39
N VAL A 45 3.61 -4.02 -2.00
CA VAL A 45 3.03 -2.86 -1.30
C VAL A 45 3.56 -2.74 0.13
N VAL A 46 3.79 -3.85 0.85
CA VAL A 46 4.41 -3.83 2.19
C VAL A 46 5.79 -3.17 2.16
N LEU A 47 6.62 -3.46 1.15
CA LEU A 47 7.94 -2.83 1.00
C LEU A 47 7.86 -1.29 0.92
N ARG A 48 6.77 -0.75 0.37
CA ARG A 48 6.55 0.69 0.21
C ARG A 48 6.15 1.40 1.50
N LEU A 49 5.86 0.67 2.58
CA LEU A 49 5.70 1.24 3.91
C LEU A 49 7.00 1.83 4.47
N SER A 50 8.16 1.47 3.90
CA SER A 50 9.46 2.03 4.27
C SER A 50 10.00 3.07 3.28
N SER A 51 9.20 3.52 2.32
CA SER A 51 9.63 4.51 1.33
C SER A 51 10.05 5.84 1.99
N ILE A 52 11.06 6.51 1.44
CA ILE A 52 11.48 7.85 1.91
C ILE A 52 10.36 8.89 1.72
N HIS A 53 9.45 8.67 0.78
CA HIS A 53 8.38 9.60 0.46
C HIS A 53 7.11 9.28 1.28
N ALA A 54 6.68 10.22 2.12
CA ALA A 54 5.50 10.04 2.96
C ALA A 54 4.22 9.73 2.17
N VAL A 55 4.06 10.34 0.99
CA VAL A 55 2.93 10.07 0.10
C VAL A 55 2.88 8.61 -0.35
N VAL A 56 4.03 7.97 -0.56
CA VAL A 56 4.14 6.56 -0.94
C VAL A 56 3.73 5.66 0.20
N ARG A 57 4.27 5.91 1.40
CA ARG A 57 3.90 5.17 2.62
C ARG A 57 2.39 5.25 2.88
N LYS A 58 1.81 6.45 2.77
CA LYS A 58 0.36 6.66 2.91
C LYS A 58 -0.44 5.84 1.91
N VAL A 59 -0.06 5.86 0.63
CA VAL A 59 -0.75 5.09 -0.42
C VAL A 59 -0.61 3.59 -0.18
N ALA A 60 0.56 3.13 0.27
CA ALA A 60 0.78 1.74 0.61
C ALA A 60 -0.18 1.27 1.72
N VAL A 61 -0.30 2.03 2.81
CA VAL A 61 -1.29 1.77 3.88
C VAL A 61 -2.71 1.66 3.34
N LEU A 62 -3.13 2.62 2.51
CA LEU A 62 -4.48 2.64 1.92
C LEU A 62 -4.71 1.56 0.86
N THR A 63 -3.66 1.03 0.25
CA THR A 63 -3.77 -0.07 -0.73
C THR A 63 -3.83 -1.40 -0.01
N LEU A 64 -3.04 -1.60 1.05
CA LEU A 64 -3.05 -2.85 1.83
C LEU A 64 -4.43 -3.19 2.39
N VAL A 65 -5.23 -2.19 2.79
CA VAL A 65 -6.59 -2.44 3.29
C VAL A 65 -7.52 -3.07 2.25
N THR A 66 -7.25 -2.87 0.95
CA THR A 66 -8.08 -3.39 -0.14
C THR A 66 -7.55 -4.68 -0.73
N VAL A 67 -6.24 -4.91 -0.68
CA VAL A 67 -5.59 -6.02 -1.41
C VAL A 67 -5.17 -7.18 -0.51
N ALA A 68 -4.93 -6.91 0.77
CA ALA A 68 -4.48 -7.92 1.71
C ALA A 68 -5.67 -8.63 2.37
N PRO A 69 -5.59 -9.96 2.55
CA PRO A 69 -6.53 -10.66 3.42
C PRO A 69 -6.45 -10.06 4.83
N LYS A 70 -7.61 -9.86 5.46
CA LYS A 70 -7.67 -9.44 6.87
C LYS A 70 -6.90 -10.41 7.75
N GLY A 71 -6.24 -9.89 8.78
CA GLY A 71 -5.42 -10.67 9.70
C GLY A 71 -4.07 -11.12 9.13
N THR A 72 -3.67 -10.66 7.94
CA THR A 72 -2.31 -10.93 7.42
C THR A 72 -1.29 -10.27 8.34
N GLN A 73 -0.56 -11.08 9.12
CA GLN A 73 0.31 -10.60 10.20
C GLN A 73 1.37 -9.58 9.73
N GLU A 74 2.00 -9.82 8.58
CA GLU A 74 2.97 -8.90 7.98
C GLU A 74 2.36 -7.53 7.66
N VAL A 75 1.13 -7.52 7.15
CA VAL A 75 0.40 -6.30 6.79
C VAL A 75 -0.01 -5.54 8.05
N VAL A 76 -0.54 -6.25 9.04
CA VAL A 76 -0.91 -5.67 10.34
C VAL A 76 0.32 -5.01 10.99
N ALA A 77 1.44 -5.74 11.09
CA ALA A 77 2.68 -5.21 11.68
C ALA A 77 3.22 -3.99 10.92
N GLY A 78 3.15 -4.00 9.59
CA GLY A 78 3.54 -2.86 8.76
C GLY A 78 2.67 -1.62 9.00
N ILE A 79 1.35 -1.80 9.07
CA ILE A 79 0.40 -0.71 9.35
C ILE A 79 0.57 -0.19 10.78
N GLU A 80 0.82 -1.06 11.77
CA GLU A 80 1.14 -0.66 13.14
C GLU A 80 2.39 0.20 13.22
N GLY A 81 3.45 -0.15 12.47
CA GLY A 81 4.65 0.68 12.34
C GLY A 81 4.32 2.09 11.84
N CYS A 82 3.38 2.21 10.90
CA CYS A 82 2.94 3.49 10.34
C CYS A 82 2.17 4.38 11.34
N LEU A 83 1.70 3.86 12.47
CA LEU A 83 1.12 4.69 13.55
C LEU A 83 2.15 5.61 14.20
N LYS A 84 3.44 5.26 14.11
CA LYS A 84 4.56 6.04 14.65
C LYS A 84 5.33 6.81 13.57
N ASP A 85 4.76 6.91 12.36
CA ASP A 85 5.39 7.59 11.24
C ASP A 85 5.63 9.07 11.53
N GLN A 86 6.71 9.64 10.98
CA GLN A 86 7.03 11.06 11.13
C GLN A 86 5.97 11.97 10.48
N ASP A 87 5.37 11.51 9.38
CA ASP A 87 4.35 12.25 8.65
C ASP A 87 2.95 12.01 9.22
N SER A 88 2.23 13.10 9.52
CA SER A 88 0.90 13.03 10.15
C SER A 88 -0.15 12.38 9.26
N GLN A 89 -0.05 12.50 7.94
CA GLN A 89 -1.00 11.91 7.00
C GLN A 89 -0.84 10.39 6.93
N VAL A 90 0.39 9.89 7.08
CA VAL A 90 0.65 8.45 7.18
C VAL A 90 0.05 7.89 8.48
N ARG A 91 0.29 8.56 9.62
CA ARG A 91 -0.31 8.18 10.91
C ARG A 91 -1.84 8.13 10.85
N ILE A 92 -2.46 9.17 10.29
CA ILE A 92 -3.93 9.25 10.13
C ILE A 92 -4.44 8.11 9.24
N ALA A 93 -3.73 7.76 8.16
CA ALA A 93 -4.12 6.65 7.30
C ALA A 93 -4.08 5.32 8.06
N ALA A 94 -2.99 5.07 8.80
CA ALA A 94 -2.83 3.85 9.59
C ALA A 94 -3.93 3.71 10.66
N MET A 95 -4.23 4.78 11.40
CA MET A 95 -5.31 4.81 12.39
C MET A 95 -6.68 4.47 11.79
N LYS A 96 -6.95 4.92 10.56
CA LYS A 96 -8.23 4.67 9.88
C LYS A 96 -8.39 3.22 9.44
N VAL A 97 -7.32 2.58 8.97
CA VAL A 97 -7.43 1.25 8.33
C VAL A 97 -7.12 0.09 9.27
N LEU A 98 -6.28 0.29 10.28
CA LEU A 98 -5.84 -0.79 11.16
C LEU A 98 -7.00 -1.56 11.82
N PRO A 99 -8.07 -0.92 12.35
CA PRO A 99 -9.20 -1.64 12.93
C PRO A 99 -9.84 -2.66 11.98
N SER A 100 -9.93 -2.32 10.69
CA SER A 100 -10.52 -3.20 9.67
C SER A 100 -9.63 -4.38 9.28
N GLN A 101 -8.32 -4.29 9.54
CA GLN A 101 -7.33 -5.31 9.20
C GLN A 101 -7.12 -6.33 10.33
N VAL A 102 -7.53 -6.02 11.55
CA VAL A 102 -7.44 -6.91 12.73
C VAL A 102 -8.78 -7.51 13.14
N SER A 103 -9.88 -7.07 12.54
CA SER A 103 -11.23 -7.60 12.81
C SER A 103 -11.48 -8.86 11.99
N GLN A 104 -11.91 -9.95 12.65
CA GLN A 104 -12.32 -11.22 12.02
C GLN A 104 -13.69 -11.11 11.35
#